data_AF-A0AAX1Q6Q6-F1
#
_entry.id   AF-A0AAX1Q6Q6-F1
#
_cell.length_a   1.000
_cell.length_b   1.000
_cell.length_c   1.000
_cell.angle_alpha   90.00
_cell.angle_beta   90.00
_cell.angle_gamma   90.00
#
_symmetry.space_group_name_H-M   'P 1'
#
loop_
_entity.id
_entity.type
_entity.pdbx_description
1 polymer ?
#
loop_
_entity_poly.entity_id
_entity_poly.type
_entity_poly.pdbx_seq_one_letter_code
_entity_poly.pdbx_strand_id
1 'polypeptide(L)'
;MKRKGILNSHISKVLADLGHTDLIAIADAGLPIPDHVQRIDLALTLGVPSYRDVVNAITDDMVVEKVTIASEMSTQNRDVMQYMQERFTNTDIQEVSHEEFKHLTNNVKAVIRTGEVTPYANCILQAGVIF
;
A
#
# COMPACT_ATOMS: atom_id res chain seq x y z
N MET A 1 -15.12 20.79 1.12
CA MET A 1 -14.97 19.52 1.88
C MET A 1 -15.48 18.37 1.02
N LYS A 2 -14.76 17.25 0.98
CA LYS A 2 -15.09 16.05 0.17
C LYS A 2 -16.21 15.25 0.86
N ARG A 3 -17.23 14.78 0.11
CA ARG A 3 -18.41 14.06 0.66
C ARG A 3 -18.23 12.54 0.75
N LYS A 4 -17.44 11.94 -0.16
CA LYS A 4 -17.21 10.50 -0.28
C LYS A 4 -15.76 10.26 -0.68
N GLY A 5 -15.23 9.07 -0.39
CA GLY A 5 -13.86 8.67 -0.69
C GLY A 5 -12.86 9.19 0.35
N ILE A 6 -11.58 8.91 0.12
CA ILE A 6 -10.51 9.23 1.07
C ILE A 6 -10.40 10.74 1.29
N LEU A 7 -10.20 11.16 2.55
CA LEU A 7 -10.14 12.58 2.91
C LEU A 7 -8.77 13.22 2.67
N ASN A 8 -7.70 12.42 2.75
CA ASN A 8 -6.35 12.95 2.56
C ASN A 8 -6.24 13.52 1.13
N SER A 9 -5.93 14.81 1.03
CA SER A 9 -5.93 15.51 -0.25
C SER A 9 -4.81 15.06 -1.19
N HIS A 10 -3.68 14.59 -0.66
CA HIS A 10 -2.56 14.08 -1.46
C HIS A 10 -2.89 12.69 -2.01
N ILE A 11 -3.46 11.80 -1.20
CA ILE A 11 -3.89 10.48 -1.67
C ILE A 11 -5.05 10.63 -2.65
N SER A 12 -6.01 11.51 -2.38
CA SER A 12 -7.12 11.78 -3.31
C SER A 12 -6.66 12.19 -4.70
N LYS A 13 -5.59 12.98 -4.81
CA LYS A 13 -5.02 13.39 -6.11
C LYS A 13 -4.40 12.19 -6.81
N VAL A 14 -3.58 11.40 -6.11
CA VAL A 14 -2.98 10.18 -6.68
C VAL A 14 -4.05 9.22 -7.19
N LEU A 15 -5.07 8.91 -6.38
CA LEU A 15 -6.14 7.99 -6.77
C LEU A 15 -6.96 8.49 -7.96
N ALA A 16 -7.17 9.80 -8.07
CA ALA A 16 -7.91 10.39 -9.19
C ALA A 16 -7.16 10.29 -10.52
N ASP A 17 -5.83 10.17 -10.49
CA ASP A 17 -4.97 10.09 -11.67
C ASP A 17 -4.62 8.64 -12.05
N LEU A 18 -5.04 7.63 -11.27
CA LEU A 18 -4.73 6.22 -11.57
C LEU A 18 -5.46 5.74 -12.83
N GLY A 19 -4.68 5.20 -13.77
CA GLY A 19 -5.18 4.35 -14.85
C GLY A 19 -5.14 2.86 -14.48
N HIS A 20 -5.71 2.02 -15.35
CA HIS A 20 -5.58 0.56 -15.23
C HIS A 20 -4.11 0.16 -15.17
N THR A 21 -3.76 -0.77 -14.29
CA THR A 21 -2.40 -1.30 -14.04
C THR A 21 -1.43 -0.37 -13.31
N ASP A 22 -1.81 0.89 -13.03
CA ASP A 22 -0.96 1.78 -12.24
C ASP A 22 -0.77 1.24 -10.81
N LEU A 23 0.41 1.53 -10.26
CA LEU A 23 0.83 0.99 -8.96
C LEU A 23 0.94 2.09 -7.91
N ILE A 24 0.50 1.81 -6.69
CA ILE A 24 0.84 2.60 -5.49
C ILE A 24 1.39 1.66 -4.42
N ALA A 25 2.28 2.14 -3.56
CA ALA A 25 2.78 1.37 -2.43
C ALA A 25 2.24 1.94 -1.11
N ILE A 26 1.93 1.05 -0.17
CA ILE A 26 1.69 1.40 1.23
C ILE A 26 2.82 0.78 2.04
N ALA A 27 3.48 1.58 2.86
CA ALA A 27 4.73 1.21 3.50
C ALA A 27 4.72 1.40 5.01
N ASP A 28 5.47 0.56 5.71
CA ASP A 28 5.85 0.75 7.11
C ASP A 28 6.77 1.97 7.28
N ALA A 29 7.12 2.28 8.52
CA ALA A 29 7.93 3.44 8.84
C ALA A 29 9.38 3.33 8.34
N GLY A 30 9.87 2.13 8.00
CA GLY A 30 11.27 1.82 7.70
C GLY A 30 11.59 1.58 6.22
N LEU A 31 10.61 1.37 5.35
CA LEU A 31 10.85 1.12 3.92
C LEU A 31 11.57 2.32 3.26
N PRO A 32 12.69 2.11 2.53
CA PRO A 32 13.31 3.16 1.74
C PRO A 32 12.41 3.54 0.55
N ILE A 33 12.28 4.85 0.30
CA ILE A 33 11.48 5.40 -0.80
C ILE A 33 12.44 5.96 -1.85
N PRO A 34 12.38 5.51 -3.13
CA PRO A 34 13.22 6.06 -4.19
C PRO A 34 13.00 7.57 -4.37
N ASP A 35 14.07 8.34 -4.59
CA ASP A 35 14.03 9.81 -4.60
C ASP A 35 13.06 10.41 -5.64
N HIS A 36 12.85 9.72 -6.77
CA HIS A 36 11.96 10.17 -7.84
C HIS A 36 10.48 9.82 -7.61
N VAL A 37 10.18 8.99 -6.61
CA VAL A 37 8.82 8.52 -6.32
C VAL A 37 8.16 9.47 -5.32
N GLN A 38 6.91 9.85 -5.57
CA GLN A 38 6.18 10.73 -4.67
C GLN A 38 6.00 10.07 -3.29
N ARG A 39 6.52 10.72 -2.24
CA ARG A 39 6.29 10.34 -0.85
C ARG A 39 5.05 11.05 -0.29
N ILE A 40 4.11 10.29 0.25
CA ILE A 40 3.01 10.79 1.07
C ILE A 40 3.21 10.24 2.48
N ASP A 41 3.76 11.07 3.37
CA ASP A 41 4.06 10.67 4.75
C ASP A 41 2.89 10.96 5.68
N LEU A 42 2.27 9.90 6.21
CA LEU A 42 1.19 9.99 7.19
C LEU A 42 1.67 9.71 8.61
N ALA A 43 2.91 9.25 8.79
CA ALA A 43 3.42 8.81 10.09
C ALA A 43 3.42 9.98 11.08
N LEU A 44 2.58 9.88 12.11
CA LEU A 44 2.51 10.85 13.20
C LEU A 44 3.42 10.44 14.35
N THR A 45 3.37 9.16 14.71
CA THR A 45 4.21 8.52 15.74
C THR A 45 4.28 7.02 15.46
N LEU A 46 5.04 6.27 16.26
CA LEU A 46 5.13 4.81 16.13
C LEU A 46 3.75 4.18 16.28
N GLY A 47 3.35 3.39 15.28
CA GLY A 47 2.06 2.73 15.17
C GLY A 47 0.91 3.61 14.66
N VAL A 48 1.12 4.90 14.35
CA VAL A 48 0.01 5.82 14.02
C VAL A 48 0.27 6.62 12.73
N PRO A 49 -0.60 6.51 11.71
CA PRO A 49 -1.66 5.49 11.57
C PRO A 49 -1.07 4.10 11.37
N SER A 50 -1.83 3.05 11.70
CA SER A 50 -1.40 1.67 11.45
C SER A 50 -1.41 1.35 9.95
N TYR A 51 -0.69 0.30 9.56
CA TYR A 51 -0.71 -0.16 8.17
C TYR A 51 -2.13 -0.56 7.73
N ARG A 52 -2.87 -1.25 8.60
CA ARG A 52 -4.24 -1.70 8.32
C ARG A 52 -5.21 -0.55 8.10
N ASP A 53 -5.12 0.52 8.91
CA ASP A 53 -5.98 1.70 8.76
C ASP A 53 -5.81 2.33 7.37
N VAL A 54 -4.56 2.43 6.91
CA VAL A 54 -4.23 3.05 5.63
C VAL A 54 -4.61 2.15 4.46
N VAL A 55 -4.34 0.84 4.53
CA VAL A 55 -4.79 -0.13 3.51
C VAL A 55 -6.30 -0.11 3.37
N ASN A 56 -7.05 -0.18 4.47
CA ASN A 56 -8.51 -0.13 4.45
C ASN A 56 -9.01 1.17 3.82
N ALA A 57 -8.53 2.33 4.27
CA ALA A 57 -8.99 3.62 3.77
C ALA A 57 -8.70 3.82 2.27
N ILE A 58 -7.60 3.27 1.76
CA ILE A 58 -7.25 3.34 0.33
C ILE A 58 -8.12 2.38 -0.48
N THR A 59 -8.25 1.13 -0.04
CA THR A 59 -9.01 0.09 -0.76
C THR A 59 -10.52 0.29 -0.73
N ASP A 60 -11.03 1.18 0.11
CA ASP A 60 -12.43 1.63 0.09
C ASP A 60 -12.69 2.68 -1.02
N ASP A 61 -11.64 3.32 -1.57
CA ASP A 61 -11.73 4.37 -2.62
C ASP A 61 -10.96 3.99 -3.91
N MET A 62 -10.35 2.80 -3.96
CA MET A 62 -9.54 2.29 -5.07
C MET A 62 -9.94 0.86 -5.43
N VAL A 63 -10.15 0.59 -6.74
CA VAL A 63 -10.29 -0.79 -7.23
C VAL A 63 -8.90 -1.41 -7.35
N VAL A 64 -8.70 -2.57 -6.71
CA VAL A 64 -7.44 -3.31 -6.73
C VAL A 64 -7.64 -4.63 -7.45
N GLU A 65 -6.86 -4.87 -8.51
CA GLU A 65 -6.89 -6.14 -9.25
C GLU A 65 -5.82 -7.14 -8.79
N LYS A 66 -4.72 -6.62 -8.24
CA LYS A 66 -3.60 -7.42 -7.76
C LYS A 66 -2.87 -6.71 -6.62
N VAL A 67 -2.34 -7.52 -5.70
CA VAL A 67 -1.50 -7.06 -4.60
C VAL A 67 -0.16 -7.77 -4.67
N THR A 68 0.93 -7.02 -4.50
CA THR A 68 2.27 -7.59 -4.34
C THR A 68 2.78 -7.33 -2.92
N ILE A 69 3.34 -8.35 -2.27
CA ILE A 69 3.93 -8.27 -0.93
C ILE A 69 5.31 -8.94 -0.90
N ALA A 70 6.12 -8.62 0.11
CA ALA A 70 7.35 -9.35 0.40
C ALA A 70 7.02 -10.70 1.09
N SER A 71 7.60 -11.80 0.60
CA SER A 71 7.40 -13.17 1.10
C SER A 71 7.85 -13.35 2.56
N GLU A 72 8.75 -12.49 3.03
CA GLU A 72 9.16 -12.40 4.42
C GLU A 72 7.99 -12.04 5.35
N MET A 73 6.94 -11.37 4.84
CA MET A 73 5.71 -11.08 5.60
C MET A 73 5.08 -12.38 6.14
N SER A 74 5.01 -13.43 5.33
CA SER A 74 4.42 -14.72 5.69
C SER A 74 5.12 -15.41 6.87
N THR A 75 6.41 -15.15 7.08
CA THR A 75 7.21 -15.78 8.14
C THR A 75 7.48 -14.87 9.32
N GLN A 76 7.65 -13.57 9.10
CA GLN A 76 8.08 -12.59 10.09
C GLN A 76 6.96 -11.65 10.56
N ASN A 77 5.81 -11.63 9.87
CA ASN A 77 4.66 -10.83 10.25
C ASN A 77 3.33 -11.53 9.90
N ARG A 78 3.11 -12.68 10.53
CA ARG A 78 1.94 -13.54 10.30
C ARG A 78 0.61 -12.84 10.53
N ASP A 79 0.57 -11.91 11.47
CA ASP A 79 -0.63 -11.13 11.78
C ASP A 79 -1.03 -10.20 10.61
N VAL A 80 -0.06 -9.47 10.03
CA VAL A 80 -0.32 -8.67 8.83
C VAL A 80 -0.61 -9.57 7.63
N MET A 81 0.08 -10.69 7.46
CA MET A 81 -0.20 -11.63 6.37
C MET A 81 -1.64 -12.16 6.42
N GLN A 82 -2.11 -12.56 7.61
CA GLN A 82 -3.48 -13.01 7.80
C GLN A 82 -4.48 -11.90 7.43
N TYR A 83 -4.24 -10.67 7.89
CA TYR A 83 -5.06 -9.52 7.50
C TYR A 83 -5.08 -9.29 5.99
N MET A 84 -3.93 -9.41 5.30
CA MET A 84 -3.87 -9.26 3.84
C MET A 84 -4.69 -10.34 3.13
N GLN A 85 -4.60 -11.60 3.57
CA GLN A 85 -5.41 -12.71 3.02
C GLN A 85 -6.92 -12.50 3.23
N GLU A 86 -7.31 -11.97 4.40
CA GLU A 86 -8.70 -11.64 4.72
C GLU A 86 -9.21 -10.43 3.92
N ARG A 87 -8.38 -9.39 3.77
CA ARG A 87 -8.78 -8.15 3.07
C ARG A 87 -8.88 -8.33 1.56
N PHE A 88 -8.07 -9.23 1.00
CA PHE A 88 -7.88 -9.44 -0.44
C PHE A 88 -8.25 -10.87 -0.88
N THR A 89 -9.24 -11.50 -0.23
CA THR A 89 -9.63 -12.91 -0.48
C THR A 89 -9.92 -13.25 -1.95
N ASN A 90 -10.40 -12.29 -2.74
CA ASN A 90 -10.73 -12.48 -4.16
C ASN A 90 -9.77 -11.73 -5.10
N THR A 91 -8.60 -11.33 -4.61
CA THR A 91 -7.59 -10.57 -5.35
C THR A 91 -6.30 -11.39 -5.39
N ASP A 92 -5.62 -11.41 -6.53
CA ASP A 92 -4.34 -12.12 -6.65
C ASP A 92 -3.29 -11.47 -5.72
N ILE A 93 -2.72 -12.25 -4.81
CA ILE A 93 -1.62 -11.83 -3.94
C ILE A 93 -0.34 -12.49 -4.45
N GLN A 94 0.54 -11.69 -5.04
CA GLN A 94 1.85 -12.12 -5.46
C GLN A 94 2.88 -11.89 -4.34
N GLU A 95 3.56 -12.95 -3.95
CA GLU A 95 4.72 -12.87 -3.05
C GLU A 95 6.02 -12.78 -3.86
N VAL A 96 6.88 -11.82 -3.52
CA VAL A 96 8.23 -11.64 -4.07
C VAL A 96 9.26 -11.53 -2.94
N SER A 97 10.57 -11.55 -3.21
CA SER A 97 11.56 -11.24 -2.17
C SER A 97 11.47 -9.77 -1.75
N HIS A 98 11.89 -9.43 -0.53
CA HIS A 98 11.91 -8.03 -0.11
C HIS A 98 12.82 -7.14 -0.99
N GLU A 99 13.90 -7.69 -1.53
CA GLU A 99 14.75 -6.98 -2.49
C GLU A 99 14.00 -6.68 -3.79
N GLU A 100 13.30 -7.67 -4.36
CA GLU A 100 12.48 -7.46 -5.55
C GLU A 100 11.34 -6.49 -5.27
N PHE A 101 10.70 -6.57 -4.10
CA PHE A 101 9.69 -5.61 -3.67
C PHE A 101 10.22 -4.18 -3.72
N LYS A 102 11.42 -3.91 -3.17
CA LYS A 102 12.07 -2.59 -3.25
C LYS A 102 12.43 -2.19 -4.68
N HIS A 103 12.74 -3.13 -5.56
CA HIS A 103 12.93 -2.82 -6.97
C HIS A 103 11.61 -2.36 -7.61
N LEU A 104 10.50 -3.07 -7.34
CA LEU A 104 9.18 -2.72 -7.85
C LEU A 104 8.68 -1.36 -7.37
N THR A 105 9.07 -0.90 -6.15
CA THR A 105 8.70 0.45 -5.67
C THR A 105 9.26 1.59 -6.52
N ASN A 106 10.22 1.35 -7.42
CA ASN A 106 10.69 2.38 -8.36
C ASN A 106 9.65 2.74 -9.43
N ASN A 107 8.64 1.90 -9.64
CA ASN A 107 7.64 2.05 -10.69
C ASN A 107 6.26 2.48 -10.17
N VAL A 108 6.13 2.77 -8.87
CA VAL A 108 4.86 3.20 -8.27
C VAL A 108 4.67 4.71 -8.44
N LYS A 109 3.41 5.14 -8.54
CA LYS A 109 3.04 6.57 -8.60
C LYS A 109 3.31 7.29 -7.29
N ALA A 110 3.12 6.60 -6.16
CA ALA A 110 3.41 7.13 -4.85
C ALA A 110 3.67 6.01 -3.84
N VAL A 111 4.47 6.32 -2.81
CA VAL A 111 4.56 5.55 -1.58
C VAL A 111 3.84 6.30 -0.46
N ILE A 112 2.81 5.67 0.10
CA ILE A 112 2.11 6.13 1.30
C ILE A 112 2.79 5.51 2.52
N ARG A 113 3.57 6.33 3.24
CA ARG A 113 4.28 5.90 4.44
C ARG A 113 3.37 5.99 5.66
N THR A 114 3.22 4.89 6.37
CA THR A 114 2.42 4.76 7.59
C THR A 114 3.30 4.88 8.84
N GLY A 115 2.66 4.91 10.02
CA GLY A 115 3.38 4.81 11.28
C GLY A 115 3.74 3.37 11.67
N GLU A 116 3.40 2.37 10.86
CA GLU A 116 3.58 0.95 11.20
C GLU A 116 5.04 0.61 11.52
N VAL A 117 5.23 -0.20 12.57
CA VAL A 117 6.55 -0.59 13.09
C VAL A 117 6.72 -2.10 13.17
N THR A 118 5.83 -2.86 12.53
CA THR A 118 5.96 -4.31 12.39
C THR A 118 6.73 -4.68 11.10
N PRO A 119 7.56 -5.74 11.11
CA PRO A 119 8.40 -6.09 9.97
C PRO A 119 7.61 -6.33 8.68
N TYR A 120 8.12 -5.86 7.55
CA TYR A 120 7.58 -6.16 6.22
C TYR A 120 6.11 -5.78 6.01
N ALA A 121 5.57 -4.84 6.79
CA ALA A 121 4.21 -4.34 6.60
C ALA A 121 4.14 -3.36 5.42
N ASN A 122 4.37 -3.91 4.23
CA ASN A 122 4.41 -3.19 2.97
C ASN A 122 3.63 -3.96 1.90
N CYS A 123 2.90 -3.25 1.05
CA CYS A 123 2.30 -3.82 -0.15
C CYS A 123 2.37 -2.84 -1.32
N ILE A 124 2.30 -3.39 -2.53
CA ILE A 124 2.01 -2.64 -3.75
C ILE A 124 0.60 -3.03 -4.19
N LEU A 125 -0.25 -2.04 -4.40
CA LEU A 125 -1.60 -2.19 -4.94
C LEU A 125 -1.58 -1.84 -6.42
N GLN A 126 -2.06 -2.75 -7.26
CA GLN A 126 -2.24 -2.54 -8.69
C GLN A 126 -3.70 -2.15 -8.98
N ALA A 127 -3.88 -1.01 -9.62
CA ALA A 127 -5.19 -0.46 -9.97
C ALA A 127 -5.90 -1.36 -10.99
N GLY A 128 -7.14 -1.76 -10.67
CA GLY A 128 -8.04 -2.46 -11.59
C GLY A 128 -8.96 -1.51 -12.36
N VAL A 129 -9.99 -2.07 -13.01
CA VAL A 129 -11.04 -1.34 -13.74
C VAL A 129 -12.40 -1.52 -13.08
N ILE A 130 -13.28 -0.53 -13.24
CA ILE A 130 -14.66 -0.54 -12.71
C ILE A 130 -15.70 -1.14 -13.68
N PHE A 131 -15.30 -1.59 -14.88
CA PHE A 131 -16.17 -2.06 -15.96
C PHE A 131 -15.62 -3.32 -16.63
#